data_AF-A0A919P5K0-F1
#
_entry.id   AF-A0A919P5K0-F1
#
_cell.length_a   1.000
_cell.length_b   1.000
_cell.length_c   1.000
_cell.angle_alpha   90.00
_cell.angle_beta   90.00
_cell.angle_gamma   90.00
#
_symmetry.space_group_name_H-M   'P 1'
#
loop_
_entity.id
_entity.type
_entity.pdbx_description
1 polymer ?
#
loop_
_entity_poly.entity_id
_entity_poly.type
_entity_poly.pdbx_seq_one_letter_code
_entity_poly.pdbx_strand_id
1 'polypeptide(L)'
;MTEYYRLADTVAAFDQRLLTIKSWGVTFALATLALGFQQKHYGLFLLAAAGALGFWLIEASTKSHQLRYYPRMGDIEAIAYDLFGRRTTKGIASSPLIDWGWSSAAQRLWGVAPNRSAVALSLRPRTIHEKDPHVPKPWDDVNSKPGVLNYILLWPHVALPHAIAVLLGLVLFVLGLFGAFGPI
;
A
#
# COMPACT_ATOMS: atom_id res chain seq x y z
N MET A 1 -3.42 -25.49 -7.04
CA MET A 1 -4.44 -24.42 -7.10
C MET A 1 -5.12 -24.14 -5.77
N THR A 2 -5.47 -25.12 -4.93
CA THR A 2 -6.12 -24.87 -3.61
C THR A 2 -5.30 -23.95 -2.69
N GLU A 3 -3.98 -24.12 -2.62
CA GLU A 3 -3.09 -23.25 -1.84
C GLU A 3 -3.20 -21.78 -2.28
N TYR A 4 -3.17 -21.54 -3.59
CA TYR A 4 -3.28 -20.21 -4.17
C TYR A 4 -4.56 -19.49 -3.75
N TYR A 5 -5.72 -20.17 -3.83
CA TYR A 5 -6.99 -19.57 -3.42
C TYR A 5 -7.03 -19.25 -1.92
N ARG A 6 -6.45 -20.11 -1.07
CA ARG A 6 -6.33 -19.81 0.36
C ARG A 6 -5.44 -18.59 0.63
N LEU A 7 -4.36 -18.43 -0.12
CA LEU A 7 -3.51 -17.24 -0.04
C LEU A 7 -4.25 -15.99 -0.50
N ALA A 8 -4.99 -16.08 -1.61
CA ALA A 8 -5.83 -15.00 -2.11
C ALA A 8 -6.91 -14.58 -1.09
N ASP A 9 -7.59 -15.54 -0.46
CA ASP A 9 -8.56 -15.28 0.61
C ASP A 9 -7.91 -14.61 1.82
N THR A 10 -6.70 -15.05 2.18
CA THR A 10 -5.92 -14.44 3.27
C THR A 10 -5.58 -12.98 2.95
N VAL A 11 -5.12 -12.69 1.74
CA VAL A 11 -4.81 -11.34 1.27
C VAL A 11 -6.07 -10.47 1.25
N ALA A 12 -7.19 -10.99 0.77
CA ALA A 12 -8.49 -10.30 0.76
C ALA A 12 -8.96 -9.95 2.18
N ALA A 13 -8.75 -10.85 3.15
CA ALA A 13 -9.05 -10.57 4.55
C ALA A 13 -8.18 -9.44 5.13
N PHE A 14 -6.91 -9.32 4.72
CA PHE A 14 -6.06 -8.18 5.08
C PHE A 14 -6.56 -6.88 4.46
N ASP A 15 -7.00 -6.88 3.20
CA ASP A 15 -7.56 -5.69 2.55
C ASP A 15 -8.80 -5.17 3.30
N GLN A 16 -9.68 -6.06 3.74
CA GLN A 16 -10.85 -5.69 4.55
C GLN A 16 -10.45 -5.03 5.88
N ARG A 17 -9.40 -5.55 6.53
CA ARG A 17 -8.86 -4.96 7.77
C ARG A 17 -8.23 -3.60 7.50
N LEU A 18 -7.50 -3.43 6.40
CA LEU A 18 -6.90 -2.14 6.01
C LEU A 18 -7.97 -1.07 5.77
N LEU A 19 -9.07 -1.41 5.09
CA LEU A 19 -10.21 -0.50 4.91
C LEU A 19 -10.85 -0.10 6.25
N THR A 20 -10.93 -1.05 7.18
CA THR A 20 -11.42 -0.82 8.54
C THR A 20 -10.49 0.14 9.28
N ILE A 21 -9.18 -0.12 9.30
CA ILE A 21 -8.15 0.72 9.95
C ILE A 21 -8.21 2.16 9.40
N LYS A 22 -8.27 2.33 8.08
CA LYS A 22 -8.37 3.67 7.45
C LYS A 22 -9.64 4.40 7.85
N SER A 23 -10.78 3.70 7.81
CA SER A 23 -12.08 4.28 8.19
C SER A 23 -12.06 4.75 9.64
N TRP A 24 -11.61 3.90 10.56
CA TRP A 24 -11.52 4.24 11.98
C TRP A 24 -10.49 5.33 12.27
N GLY A 25 -9.37 5.35 11.55
CA GLY A 25 -8.37 6.42 11.66
C GLY A 25 -8.94 7.79 11.32
N VAL A 26 -9.70 7.89 10.22
CA VAL A 26 -10.39 9.13 9.83
C VAL A 26 -11.45 9.52 10.87
N THR A 27 -12.29 8.58 11.31
CA THR A 27 -13.33 8.85 12.33
C THR A 27 -12.73 9.33 13.64
N PHE A 28 -11.69 8.66 14.14
CA PHE A 28 -11.00 9.04 15.37
C PHE A 28 -10.36 10.43 15.26
N ALA A 29 -9.67 10.72 14.16
CA ALA A 29 -9.05 12.02 13.92
C ALA A 29 -10.10 13.14 13.87
N LEU A 30 -11.19 12.97 13.12
CA LEU A 30 -12.24 13.98 13.05
C LEU A 30 -12.93 14.20 14.40
N ALA A 31 -13.22 13.13 15.13
CA ALA A 31 -13.84 13.24 16.46
C ALA A 31 -12.95 14.00 17.45
N THR A 32 -11.66 13.66 17.51
CA THR A 32 -10.70 14.33 18.41
C THR A 32 -10.47 15.80 18.03
N LEU A 33 -10.39 16.12 16.74
CA LEU A 33 -10.32 17.50 16.26
C LEU A 33 -11.57 18.31 16.60
N ALA A 34 -12.76 17.76 16.32
CA ALA A 34 -14.03 18.41 16.61
C ALA A 34 -14.19 18.70 18.12
N LEU A 35 -13.89 17.71 18.96
CA LEU A 35 -13.89 17.87 20.41
C LEU A 35 -12.84 18.90 20.87
N GLY A 36 -11.66 18.93 20.23
CA GLY A 36 -10.62 19.94 20.48
C GLY A 36 -11.12 21.36 20.30
N PHE A 37 -11.84 21.63 19.20
CA PHE A 37 -12.46 22.94 18.97
C PHE A 37 -13.64 23.20 19.92
N GLN A 38 -14.51 22.22 20.15
CA GLN A 38 -15.70 22.38 20.99
C GLN A 38 -15.34 22.69 22.46
N GLN A 39 -14.34 21.99 23.00
CA GLN A 39 -13.92 22.13 24.40
C GLN A 39 -12.85 23.21 24.59
N LYS A 40 -12.34 23.81 23.51
CA LYS A 40 -11.19 24.72 23.51
C LYS A 40 -9.94 24.12 24.20
N HIS A 41 -9.85 22.79 24.24
CA HIS A 41 -8.80 22.08 24.94
C HIS A 41 -7.73 21.60 23.94
N TYR A 42 -6.66 22.38 23.81
CA TYR A 42 -5.61 22.15 22.81
C TYR A 42 -4.93 20.77 22.92
N GLY A 43 -4.91 20.16 24.11
CA GLY A 43 -4.40 18.79 24.31
C GLY A 43 -5.10 17.73 23.44
N LEU A 44 -6.34 17.97 23.01
CA LEU A 44 -7.06 17.06 22.11
C LEU A 44 -6.48 17.06 20.69
N PHE A 45 -5.83 18.15 20.26
CA PHE A 45 -5.11 18.18 18.98
C PHE A 45 -3.82 17.32 19.02
N LEU A 46 -3.15 17.27 20.18
CA LEU A 46 -2.03 16.35 20.39
C LEU A 46 -2.51 14.89 20.41
N LEU A 47 -3.66 14.63 21.03
CA LEU A 47 -4.28 13.30 20.98
C LEU A 47 -4.64 12.88 19.55
N ALA A 48 -5.15 13.81 18.73
CA ALA A 48 -5.41 13.59 17.32
C ALA A 48 -4.12 13.21 16.56
N ALA A 49 -3.02 13.95 16.79
CA ALA A 49 -1.73 13.65 16.18
C ALA A 49 -1.16 12.30 16.62
N ALA A 50 -1.21 11.99 17.92
CA ALA A 50 -0.76 10.72 18.47
C ALA A 50 -1.59 9.54 17.94
N GLY A 51 -2.91 9.70 17.85
CA GLY A 51 -3.80 8.71 17.25
C GLY A 51 -3.49 8.46 15.78
N ALA A 52 -3.35 9.53 14.98
CA ALA A 52 -2.96 9.42 13.57
C ALA A 52 -1.63 8.67 13.40
N LEU A 53 -0.64 8.94 14.25
CA LEU A 53 0.62 8.19 14.25
C LEU A 53 0.43 6.71 14.62
N GLY A 54 -0.44 6.41 15.60
CA GLY A 54 -0.79 5.04 15.97
C GLY A 54 -1.44 4.27 14.82
N PHE A 55 -2.42 4.87 14.15
CA PHE A 55 -3.07 4.29 12.95
C PHE A 55 -2.07 4.08 11.81
N TRP A 56 -1.12 4.99 11.62
CA TRP A 56 -0.05 4.85 10.63
C TRP A 56 0.78 3.58 10.87
N LEU A 57 1.22 3.36 12.10
CA LEU A 57 2.01 2.19 12.47
C LEU A 57 1.22 0.88 12.30
N ILE A 58 -0.06 0.89 12.69
CA ILE A 58 -0.94 -0.27 12.53
C ILE A 58 -1.16 -0.58 11.04
N GLU A 59 -1.41 0.43 10.19
CA GLU A 59 -1.55 0.23 8.75
C GLU A 59 -0.27 -0.35 8.15
N ALA A 60 0.88 0.25 8.45
CA ALA A 60 2.16 -0.20 7.90
C ALA A 60 2.52 -1.61 8.34
N SER A 61 2.27 -1.95 9.61
CA SER A 61 2.46 -3.32 10.12
C SER A 61 1.55 -4.31 9.41
N THR A 62 0.26 -3.99 9.29
CA THR A 62 -0.74 -4.82 8.59
C THR A 62 -0.36 -5.03 7.13
N LYS A 63 0.08 -3.98 6.44
CA LYS A 63 0.56 -4.05 5.06
C LYS A 63 1.81 -4.90 4.93
N SER A 64 2.73 -4.81 5.89
CA SER A 64 3.94 -5.65 5.93
C SER A 64 3.60 -7.12 6.05
N HIS A 65 2.61 -7.47 6.88
CA HIS A 65 2.11 -8.84 6.99
C HIS A 65 1.42 -9.32 5.72
N GLN A 66 0.57 -8.48 5.11
CA GLN A 66 -0.05 -8.79 3.82
C GLN A 66 0.99 -9.08 2.73
N LEU A 67 2.08 -8.29 2.69
CA LEU A 67 3.08 -8.39 1.63
C LEU A 67 3.88 -9.70 1.65
N ARG A 68 3.96 -10.39 2.79
CA ARG A 68 4.67 -11.67 2.93
C ARG A 68 4.02 -12.82 2.15
N TYR A 69 2.75 -12.68 1.74
CA TYR A 69 2.04 -13.71 1.01
C TYR A 69 2.23 -13.62 -0.51
N TYR A 70 2.55 -12.44 -1.07
CA TYR A 70 2.71 -12.27 -2.51
C TYR A 70 3.86 -13.07 -3.14
N PRO A 71 5.05 -13.22 -2.52
CA PRO A 71 6.11 -14.04 -3.10
C PRO A 71 5.65 -15.46 -3.39
N ARG A 72 5.01 -16.10 -2.41
CA ARG A 72 4.50 -17.47 -2.56
C ARG A 72 3.39 -17.57 -3.61
N MET A 73 2.52 -16.56 -3.69
CA MET A 73 1.50 -16.52 -4.76
C MET A 73 2.15 -16.45 -6.14
N GLY A 74 3.16 -15.58 -6.33
CA GLY A 74 3.90 -15.45 -7.58
C GLY A 74 4.62 -16.73 -7.99
N ASP A 75 5.23 -17.45 -7.04
CA ASP A 75 5.88 -18.74 -7.33
C ASP A 75 4.87 -19.79 -7.81
N ILE A 76 3.69 -19.84 -7.20
CA ILE A 76 2.62 -20.75 -7.64
C ILE A 76 2.14 -20.38 -9.04
N GLU A 77 2.03 -19.09 -9.37
CA GLU A 77 1.67 -18.62 -10.72
C GLU A 77 2.72 -19.03 -11.76
N ALA A 78 4.01 -18.84 -11.45
CA ALA A 78 5.11 -19.26 -12.33
C ALA A 78 5.09 -20.78 -12.59
N ILE A 79 4.98 -21.58 -11.53
CA ILE A 79 4.90 -23.04 -11.66
C ILE A 79 3.64 -23.47 -12.42
N ALA A 80 2.50 -22.85 -12.15
CA ALA A 80 1.25 -23.14 -12.87
C ALA A 80 1.35 -22.76 -14.35
N TYR A 81 2.08 -21.69 -14.67
CA TYR A 81 2.34 -21.27 -16.03
C TYR A 81 3.10 -22.33 -16.82
N ASP A 82 4.17 -22.86 -16.23
CA ASP A 82 5.03 -23.87 -16.85
C ASP A 82 4.32 -25.23 -17.00
N LEU A 83 3.57 -25.65 -15.98
CA LEU A 83 2.94 -26.98 -15.96
C LEU A 83 1.62 -27.06 -16.71
N PHE A 84 0.80 -26.00 -16.69
CA PHE A 84 -0.58 -26.05 -17.18
C PHE A 84 -0.83 -25.14 -18.38
N GLY A 85 0.22 -24.59 -18.99
CA GLY A 85 0.09 -23.70 -20.13
C GLY A 85 -0.54 -24.33 -21.36
N ARG A 86 -1.67 -23.74 -21.79
CA ARG A 86 -2.36 -24.09 -23.03
C ARG A 86 -2.14 -23.01 -24.06
N ARG A 87 -1.66 -23.39 -25.25
CA ARG A 87 -1.62 -22.48 -26.40
C ARG A 87 -3.03 -22.19 -26.86
N THR A 88 -3.40 -20.92 -26.84
CA THR A 88 -4.64 -20.39 -27.43
C THR A 88 -4.30 -19.59 -28.68
N THR A 89 -5.32 -19.18 -29.43
CA THR A 89 -5.16 -18.25 -30.57
C THR A 89 -4.56 -16.89 -30.18
N LYS A 90 -4.56 -16.56 -28.88
CA LYS A 90 -4.04 -15.30 -28.32
C LYS A 90 -2.74 -15.47 -27.52
N GLY A 91 -2.10 -16.65 -27.57
CA GLY A 91 -0.90 -16.95 -26.80
C GLY A 91 -1.13 -18.02 -25.72
N ILE A 92 -0.14 -18.21 -24.84
CA ILE A 92 -0.22 -19.21 -23.76
C ILE A 92 -1.15 -18.69 -22.65
N ALA A 93 -2.18 -19.47 -22.31
CA ALA A 93 -3.07 -19.24 -21.18
C ALA A 93 -2.89 -20.37 -20.16
N SER A 94 -2.57 -20.04 -18.91
CA SER A 94 -2.01 -21.05 -17.99
C SER A 94 -2.29 -20.79 -16.50
N SER A 95 -2.14 -19.55 -16.02
CA SER A 95 -2.32 -19.19 -14.61
C SER A 95 -3.06 -17.86 -14.42
N PRO A 96 -3.69 -17.63 -13.25
CA PRO A 96 -3.95 -16.28 -12.77
C PRO A 96 -2.66 -15.46 -12.74
N LEU A 97 -2.80 -14.13 -12.89
CA LEU A 97 -1.70 -13.18 -12.86
C LEU A 97 -2.07 -12.06 -11.88
N ILE A 98 -1.93 -12.32 -10.58
CA ILE A 98 -2.11 -11.32 -9.51
C ILE A 98 -0.91 -10.37 -9.42
N ASP A 99 0.21 -10.65 -10.10
CA ASP A 99 1.40 -9.79 -10.21
C ASP A 99 1.18 -8.46 -10.97
N TRP A 100 0.08 -7.77 -10.69
CA TRP A 100 -0.26 -6.50 -11.28
C TRP A 100 0.50 -5.36 -10.60
N GLY A 101 1.76 -5.18 -11.01
CA GLY A 101 2.45 -3.91 -10.76
C GLY A 101 1.88 -2.82 -11.67
N TRP A 102 1.65 -1.61 -11.13
CA TRP A 102 1.30 -0.43 -11.94
C TRP A 102 2.28 -0.19 -13.10
N SER A 103 3.52 -0.66 -12.98
CA SER A 103 4.55 -0.60 -14.02
C SER A 103 4.27 -1.45 -15.26
N SER A 104 3.51 -2.55 -15.15
CA SER A 104 3.13 -3.42 -16.28
C SER A 104 1.67 -3.27 -16.69
N ALA A 105 0.88 -2.49 -15.94
CA ALA A 105 -0.55 -2.32 -16.17
C ALA A 105 -0.88 -1.75 -17.55
N ALA A 106 -0.16 -0.72 -18.00
CA ALA A 106 -0.39 -0.09 -19.30
C ALA A 106 -0.15 -1.06 -20.49
N GLN A 107 0.88 -1.90 -20.40
CA GLN A 107 1.16 -2.91 -21.42
C GLN A 107 0.05 -3.96 -21.48
N ARG A 108 -0.47 -4.41 -20.33
CA ARG A 108 -1.53 -5.43 -20.26
C ARG A 108 -2.90 -4.91 -20.67
N LEU A 109 -3.28 -3.70 -20.24
CA LEU A 109 -4.60 -3.13 -20.51
C LEU A 109 -4.73 -2.59 -21.93
N TRP A 110 -3.66 -1.97 -22.44
CA TRP A 110 -3.73 -1.22 -23.68
C TRP A 110 -2.84 -1.78 -24.78
N GLY A 111 -2.05 -2.84 -24.52
CA GLY A 111 -1.13 -3.41 -25.50
C GLY A 111 0.01 -2.45 -25.89
N VAL A 112 0.23 -1.40 -25.10
CA VAL A 112 1.20 -0.35 -25.41
C VAL A 112 2.55 -0.73 -24.82
N ALA A 113 3.57 -0.91 -25.66
CA ALA A 113 4.96 -1.03 -25.22
C ALA A 113 5.33 0.14 -24.30
N PRO A 114 6.20 -0.04 -23.27
CA PRO A 114 6.45 0.99 -22.28
C PRO A 114 7.12 2.20 -22.95
N ASN A 115 6.32 3.17 -23.36
CA ASN A 115 6.82 4.38 -23.98
C ASN A 115 7.42 5.27 -22.89
N ARG A 116 8.61 5.80 -23.17
CA ARG A 116 9.57 6.42 -22.23
C ARG A 116 9.03 7.57 -21.35
N SER A 117 7.81 8.04 -21.58
CA SER A 117 7.16 9.15 -20.85
C SER A 117 6.33 8.73 -19.64
N ALA A 118 5.87 7.48 -19.53
CA ALA A 118 5.08 7.03 -18.37
C ALA A 118 5.93 6.82 -17.09
N VAL A 119 7.25 6.85 -17.22
CA VAL A 119 8.23 6.76 -16.12
C VAL A 119 8.54 8.14 -15.51
N ALA A 120 7.97 9.23 -16.03
CA ALA A 120 8.28 10.60 -15.59
C ALA A 120 7.89 10.90 -14.14
N LEU A 121 7.04 10.09 -13.50
CA LEU A 121 6.58 10.27 -12.12
C LEU A 121 7.12 9.22 -11.13
N SER A 122 7.95 8.26 -11.58
CA SER A 122 8.60 7.29 -10.69
C SER A 122 10.11 7.49 -10.68
N LEU A 123 10.66 7.73 -9.49
CA LEU A 123 12.09 7.92 -9.27
C LEU A 123 12.88 6.68 -9.74
N ARG A 124 13.63 6.87 -10.84
CA ARG A 124 14.62 6.00 -11.52
C ARG A 124 14.08 4.85 -12.40
N PRO A 125 14.25 4.91 -13.74
CA PRO A 125 14.32 3.73 -14.58
C PRO A 125 15.73 3.13 -14.51
N ARG A 126 15.87 1.99 -13.85
CA ARG A 126 17.00 1.08 -14.08
C ARG A 126 16.52 0.08 -15.11
N THR A 127 17.05 0.13 -16.34
CA THR A 127 16.88 -0.87 -17.42
C THR A 127 15.48 -1.50 -17.51
N ILE A 128 14.63 -0.98 -18.38
CA ILE A 128 13.39 -1.67 -18.77
C ILE A 128 13.82 -2.92 -19.54
N HIS A 129 14.05 -4.03 -18.84
CA HIS A 129 14.02 -5.34 -19.49
C HIS A 129 12.62 -5.48 -20.09
N GLU A 130 12.55 -5.70 -21.39
CA GLU A 130 11.35 -6.07 -22.14
C GLU A 130 10.76 -7.33 -21.49
N LYS A 131 9.91 -7.13 -20.47
CA LYS A 131 9.30 -8.19 -19.69
C LYS A 131 7.97 -8.47 -20.37
N ASP A 132 7.84 -9.64 -21.00
CA ASP A 132 6.55 -10.09 -21.52
C ASP A 132 5.54 -10.05 -20.35
N PRO A 133 4.53 -9.18 -20.42
CA PRO A 133 3.59 -9.04 -19.35
C PRO A 133 2.68 -10.27 -19.23
N HIS A 134 2.65 -11.20 -20.18
CA HIS A 134 1.80 -12.39 -20.10
C HIS A 134 2.46 -13.59 -19.40
N VAL A 135 3.73 -13.46 -19.00
CA VAL A 135 4.50 -14.54 -18.38
C VAL A 135 4.78 -14.18 -16.91
N PRO A 136 4.24 -14.93 -15.93
CA PRO A 136 4.60 -14.76 -14.54
C PRO A 136 6.07 -15.14 -14.36
N LYS A 137 6.77 -14.41 -13.50
CA LYS A 137 8.14 -14.75 -13.11
C LYS A 137 8.15 -15.18 -11.66
N PRO A 138 8.99 -16.16 -11.28
CA PRO A 138 9.26 -16.45 -9.88
C PRO A 138 9.63 -15.16 -9.15
N TRP A 139 9.25 -15.08 -7.88
CA TRP A 139 9.69 -13.94 -7.08
C TRP A 139 11.21 -14.03 -6.91
N ASP A 140 11.93 -12.92 -7.10
CA ASP A 140 13.38 -12.92 -6.88
C ASP A 140 13.66 -13.38 -5.45
N ASP A 141 14.58 -14.33 -5.29
CA ASP A 141 14.86 -14.99 -4.01
C ASP A 141 14.96 -13.97 -2.86
N VAL A 142 14.19 -14.20 -1.81
CA VAL A 142 14.07 -13.28 -0.66
C VAL A 142 15.32 -13.38 0.22
N ASN A 143 16.50 -13.10 -0.32
CA ASN A 143 17.69 -12.83 0.48
C ASN A 143 18.87 -12.20 -0.29
N SER A 144 18.80 -10.89 -0.48
CA SER A 144 20.05 -10.09 -0.51
C SER A 144 19.94 -8.76 0.22
N LYS A 145 18.72 -8.24 0.47
CA LYS A 145 18.50 -6.98 1.21
C LYS A 145 17.20 -7.03 2.03
N PRO A 146 17.26 -7.33 3.35
CA PRO A 146 16.08 -7.37 4.22
C PRO A 146 15.35 -6.01 4.37
N GLY A 147 15.93 -4.92 3.84
CA GLY A 147 15.41 -3.56 3.99
C GLY A 147 14.28 -3.14 3.06
N VAL A 148 13.87 -3.93 2.06
CA VAL A 148 12.82 -3.49 1.10
C VAL A 148 11.46 -3.32 1.79
N LEU A 149 11.16 -4.14 2.81
CA LEU A 149 9.96 -3.99 3.64
C LEU A 149 10.08 -2.82 4.66
N ASN A 150 11.27 -2.28 4.92
CA ASN A 150 11.45 -1.19 5.89
C ASN A 150 10.87 0.15 5.40
N TYR A 151 10.57 0.28 4.11
CA TYR A 151 10.04 1.52 3.52
C TYR A 151 8.52 1.51 3.34
N ILE A 152 7.81 0.48 3.81
CA ILE A 152 6.34 0.42 3.70
C ILE A 152 5.69 1.59 4.43
N LEU A 153 6.25 1.99 5.57
CA LEU A 153 5.79 3.17 6.30
C LEU A 153 5.83 4.44 5.45
N LEU A 154 6.74 4.52 4.47
CA LEU A 154 6.97 5.69 3.62
C LEU A 154 6.30 5.57 2.24
N TRP A 155 5.57 4.49 1.97
CA TRP A 155 4.83 4.39 0.72
C TRP A 155 3.80 5.51 0.64
N PRO A 156 3.72 6.28 -0.47
CA PRO A 156 2.89 7.48 -0.53
C PRO A 156 1.44 7.24 -0.10
N HIS A 157 0.84 6.12 -0.49
CA HIS A 157 -0.55 5.79 -0.15
C HIS A 157 -0.76 5.28 1.30
N VAL A 158 0.32 4.95 2.02
CA VAL A 158 0.31 4.59 3.45
C VAL A 158 0.64 5.84 4.28
N ALA A 159 1.71 6.55 3.91
CA ALA A 159 2.26 7.67 4.64
C ALA A 159 1.42 8.95 4.52
N LEU A 160 1.05 9.34 3.30
CA LEU A 160 0.47 10.65 3.00
C LEU A 160 -0.78 10.99 3.83
N PRO A 161 -1.82 10.11 3.93
CA PRO A 161 -3.01 10.46 4.71
C PRO A 161 -2.69 10.63 6.20
N HIS A 162 -1.80 9.81 6.75
CA HIS A 162 -1.42 9.88 8.16
C HIS A 162 -0.52 11.07 8.47
N ALA A 163 0.47 11.34 7.60
CA ALA A 163 1.38 12.46 7.74
C ALA A 163 0.61 13.79 7.76
N ILE A 164 -0.40 13.94 6.89
CA ILE A 164 -1.28 15.12 6.88
C ILE A 164 -2.01 15.26 8.23
N ALA A 165 -2.61 14.18 8.74
CA ALA A 165 -3.34 14.21 10.00
C ALA A 165 -2.43 14.51 11.21
N VAL A 166 -1.23 13.90 11.26
CA VAL A 166 -0.21 14.17 12.29
C VAL A 166 0.21 15.64 12.23
N LEU A 167 0.57 16.15 11.04
CA LEU A 167 1.00 17.54 10.88
C LEU A 167 -0.10 18.51 11.28
N LEU A 168 -1.35 18.28 10.85
CA LEU A 168 -2.48 19.12 11.19
C LEU A 168 -2.75 19.15 12.70
N GLY A 169 -2.73 17.98 13.37
CA GLY A 169 -2.87 17.91 14.82
C GLY A 169 -1.75 18.63 15.57
N LEU A 170 -0.49 18.50 15.11
CA LEU A 170 0.66 19.20 15.70
C LEU A 170 0.57 20.72 15.50
N VAL A 171 0.21 21.18 14.30
CA VAL A 171 0.04 22.61 14.01
C VAL A 171 -1.04 23.21 14.90
N LEU A 172 -2.21 22.56 15.00
CA LEU A 172 -3.29 23.04 15.87
C LEU A 172 -2.90 23.01 17.35
N PHE A 173 -2.18 21.99 17.80
CA PHE A 173 -1.66 21.95 19.17
C PHE A 173 -0.74 23.15 19.47
N VAL A 174 0.21 23.44 18.57
CA VAL A 174 1.13 24.57 18.71
C VAL A 174 0.39 25.91 18.68
N LEU A 175 -0.57 26.10 17.78
CA LEU A 175 -1.40 27.31 17.76
C LEU A 175 -2.19 27.47 19.06
N GLY A 176 -2.69 26.37 19.62
CA GLY A 176 -3.34 26.35 20.93
C GLY A 176 -2.43 26.80 22.07
N LEU A 177 -1.15 26.39 22.06
CA LEU A 177 -0.16 26.86 23.04
C LEU A 177 0.08 28.38 22.96
N PHE A 178 -0.06 28.98 21.77
CA PHE A 178 0.05 30.43 21.57
C PHE A 178 -1.27 31.18 21.81
N GLY A 179 -2.31 30.52 22.33
CA GLY A 179 -3.57 31.16 22.69
C GLY A 179 -4.51 31.44 21.51
N ALA A 180 -4.30 30.82 20.35
CA ALA A 180 -5.12 31.04 19.15
C ALA A 180 -6.61 30.67 19.33
N PHE A 181 -6.95 29.88 20.37
CA PHE A 181 -8.31 29.39 20.63
C PHE A 181 -8.98 30.01 21.87
N GLY A 182 -8.38 31.05 22.46
CA GLY A 182 -8.89 31.78 23.62
C GLY A 182 -8.03 31.62 24.88
N PRO A 183 -8.33 32.38 25.96
CA PRO A 183 -7.62 32.26 27.23
C PRO A 183 -7.84 30.86 27.83
N ILE A 184 -6.76 30.30 28.36
CA ILE A 184 -6.68 28.99 29.02
C ILE A 184 -7.49 28.99 30.31
#